data_AF-A0A077PZF0-F1
#
_entry.id   AF-A0A077PZF0-F1
#
_cell.length_a   1.000
_cell.length_b   1.000
_cell.length_c   1.000
_cell.angle_alpha   90.00
_cell.angle_beta   90.00
_cell.angle_gamma   90.00
#
_symmetry.space_group_name_H-M   'P 1'
#
loop_
_entity.id
_entity.type
_entity.pdbx_description
1 polymer ?
#
loop_
_entity_poly.entity_id
_entity_poly.type
_entity_poly.pdbx_seq_one_letter_code
_entity_poly.pdbx_strand_id
1 'polypeptide(L)' 'MNNAGIRDTARALHISINAVVRTLKNSRLDT' A
#
# COMPACT_ATOMS: atom_id res chain seq x y z
N MET A 1 -8.23 4.70 -0.57
CA MET A 1 -7.78 3.58 -1.42
C MET A 1 -8.68 2.38 -1.13
N ASN A 2 -9.26 1.79 -2.16
CA ASN A 2 -10.11 0.60 -2.03
C ASN A 2 -9.24 -0.66 -1.80
N ASN A 3 -9.81 -1.71 -1.20
CA ASN A 3 -9.09 -2.96 -0.94
C ASN A 3 -8.56 -3.62 -2.23
N ALA A 4 -9.19 -3.32 -3.38
CA ALA A 4 -8.74 -3.75 -4.71
C ALA A 4 -7.39 -3.12 -5.07
N GLY A 5 -7.27 -1.79 -5.00
CA GLY A 5 -6.01 -1.08 -5.31
C GLY A 5 -4.84 -1.56 -4.45
N ILE A 6 -5.08 -1.81 -3.16
CA ILE A 6 -4.03 -2.33 -2.25
C ILE A 6 -3.54 -3.73 -2.69
N ARG A 7 -4.46 -4.62 -3.09
CA ARG A 7 -4.12 -5.97 -3.56
C ARG A 7 -3.43 -5.95 -4.93
N ASP A 8 -3.82 -5.04 -5.83
CA ASP A 8 -3.14 -4.87 -7.12
C ASP A 8 -1.72 -4.34 -6.94
N THR A 9 -1.54 -3.32 -6.08
CA THR A 9 -0.21 -2.79 -5.76
C THR A 9 0.68 -3.84 -5.09
N ALA A 10 0.14 -4.63 -4.16
CA ALA A 10 0.87 -5.72 -3.53
C ALA A 10 1.37 -6.76 -4.56
N ARG A 11 0.51 -7.12 -5.52
CA ARG A 11 0.86 -8.06 -6.61
C ARG A 11 1.89 -7.46 -7.58
N ALA A 12 1.71 -6.21 -7.98
CA ALA A 12 2.61 -5.53 -8.92
C ALA A 12 4.03 -5.38 -8.34
N LEU A 13 4.12 -5.08 -7.03
CA LEU A 13 5.40 -4.86 -6.35
C LEU A 13 5.98 -6.12 -5.71
N HIS A 14 5.27 -7.25 -5.77
CA HIS A 14 5.65 -8.50 -5.10
C HIS A 14 5.96 -8.30 -3.60
N ILE A 15 5.16 -7.48 -2.92
CA ILE A 15 5.30 -7.21 -1.48
C ILE A 15 4.02 -7.55 -0.73
N SER A 16 4.15 -7.77 0.57
CA SER A 16 3.01 -8.01 1.45
C SER A 16 2.07 -6.80 1.51
N ILE A 17 0.76 -7.06 1.59
CA ILE A 17 -0.28 -6.02 1.77
C ILE A 17 0.04 -5.09 2.95
N ASN A 18 0.56 -5.64 4.05
CA ASN A 18 0.93 -4.86 5.23
C ASN A 18 2.05 -3.83 4.94
N ALA A 19 2.97 -4.15 4.03
CA ALA A 19 4.01 -3.23 3.58
C ALA A 19 3.41 -2.09 2.74
N VAL A 20 2.47 -2.41 1.83
CA VAL A 20 1.73 -1.42 1.05
C VAL A 20 1.00 -0.43 1.97
N VAL A 21 0.24 -0.95 2.94
CA VAL A 21 -0.50 -0.12 3.89
C VAL A 21 0.44 0.74 4.73
N ARG A 22 1.57 0.20 5.18
CA ARG A 22 2.58 0.97 5.94
C ARG A 22 3.11 2.14 5.11
N THR A 23 3.54 1.90 3.86
CA THR A 23 4.07 2.94 2.98
C THR A 23 3.03 4.03 2.72
N LEU A 24 1.77 3.66 2.44
CA LEU A 24 0.70 4.62 2.19
C LEU A 24 0.31 5.44 3.42
N LYS A 25 0.40 4.86 4.62
CA LYS A 25 0.15 5.57 5.87
C LYS A 25 1.29 6.54 6.17
N ASN A 26 2.54 6.14 5.92
CA ASN A 26 3.71 7.00 6.10
C ASN A 26 3.73 8.16 5.09
N SER A 27 3.34 7.92 3.83
CA SER A 27 3.24 8.96 2.82
C SER A 27 2.13 9.98 3.08
N ARG A 28 1.14 9.67 3.93
CA ARG A 28 0.08 10.59 4.33
C ARG A 28 0.45 11.46 5.55
N LEU A 29 1.47 11.05 6.29
CA LEU A 29 1.98 11.76 7.47
C LEU A 29 3.15 12.70 7.14
N ASP A 30 3.56 12.77 5.88
CA ASP A 30 4.54 13.71 5.34
C ASP A 30 3.81 14.88 4.65
N THR A 31 3.13 15.70 5.44
CA THR A 31 2.58 17.01 5.05
C THR A 31 2.53 17.90 6.28
#